data_AF-A0A561PWH6-F1
#
_entry.id   AF-A0A561PWH6-F1
#
_cell.length_a   1.000
_cell.length_b   1.000
_cell.length_c   1.000
_cell.angle_alpha   90.00
_cell.angle_beta   90.00
_cell.angle_gamma   90.00
#
_symmetry.space_group_name_H-M   'P 1'
#
loop_
_entity.id
_entity.type
_entity.pdbx_description
1 polymer ?
#
loop_
_entity_poly.entity_id
_entity_poly.type
_entity_poly.pdbx_seq_one_letter_code
_entity_poly.pdbx_strand_id
1 'polypeptide(L)'
;MLFNYRYSGNSQVYSNASSAGISFAPDTRRDPTFFVGKLHKKIAFREAISALHDVVVSDLRFKPKDKTAYKEWAAQQESLWLAEYMNGFDTKAADDRIATLKNQLHDISAERDRVMGPFYKARKTYFDYLYQKDRDAWFVLDPVISVHPDEMFFECFSQDESTYGKLSANYNVFKEVNEFECGTTNIDYSAALYDEFQKIRDYKETDFKIDPGGFQVQTSQEELYHEVKIDLPDSWVRGFLQVSSAMTLPAATFDLHPMDVYNFCSWLRRFKEKKGPRSIRFILEPGKPVRAIFEPWNQEIVCARSLYTGPQSREIRIWGRRRLLILERLIPIAKKFTVHLTGNGLPSFYIADLGDMQFTLGLSGWTANDWSRAGQFDLMAPRAIVDDSAKLKVFADLKTRWMAKPETIAHATSLDKATVLGALGIYTQAGKVIFDLHTGFYRLRELSREPLPLDDLRFSNPEEAAGNKLVQEKRVQFTEKDIPGVGLQLTGTVKGSHRVYHPVITIDADERLSNAHCDCNFYASNKLYKGPCEHMLGLRIAHAQK
;
A
#
# COMPACT_ATOMS: atom_id res chain seq x y z
N MET A 1 -6.71 -21.71 -8.66
CA MET A 1 -6.44 -23.12 -8.30
C MET A 1 -7.41 -23.54 -7.20
N LEU A 2 -7.69 -24.83 -7.05
CA LEU A 2 -8.40 -25.35 -5.87
C LEU A 2 -7.36 -25.75 -4.83
N PHE A 3 -7.12 -24.87 -3.86
CA PHE A 3 -6.22 -25.15 -2.74
C PHE A 3 -6.96 -25.89 -1.63
N ASN A 4 -6.20 -26.72 -0.90
CA ASN A 4 -6.73 -27.70 0.05
C ASN A 4 -5.99 -27.48 1.39
N TYR A 5 -6.66 -27.16 2.50
CA TYR A 5 -6.07 -26.47 3.65
C TYR A 5 -6.01 -27.32 4.95
N ARG A 6 -5.17 -26.94 5.94
CA ARG A 6 -5.16 -27.53 7.29
C ARG A 6 -4.54 -26.58 8.33
N TYR A 7 -5.22 -26.39 9.46
CA TYR A 7 -4.80 -25.63 10.65
C TYR A 7 -5.06 -26.47 11.90
N SER A 8 -4.57 -26.05 13.08
CA SER A 8 -4.76 -26.77 14.34
C SER A 8 -5.42 -25.98 15.49
N GLY A 9 -5.75 -24.69 15.32
CA GLY A 9 -6.52 -23.91 16.29
C GLY A 9 -6.73 -22.45 15.87
N ASN A 10 -7.40 -21.67 16.74
CA ASN A 10 -7.74 -20.25 16.51
C ASN A 10 -6.77 -19.31 17.22
N SER A 11 -6.69 -18.05 16.76
CA SER A 11 -6.09 -16.97 17.56
C SER A 11 -6.96 -16.72 18.79
N GLN A 12 -6.37 -16.69 19.98
CA GLN A 12 -7.09 -16.56 21.25
C GLN A 12 -6.47 -15.49 22.14
N VAL A 13 -7.33 -14.74 22.84
CA VAL A 13 -6.90 -13.88 23.94
C VAL A 13 -7.56 -14.34 25.23
N TYR A 14 -6.78 -14.56 26.28
CA TYR A 14 -7.28 -14.68 27.64
C TYR A 14 -6.98 -13.40 28.43
N SER A 15 -7.89 -12.98 29.30
CA SER A 15 -7.65 -11.87 30.24
C SER A 15 -8.37 -12.15 31.57
N ASN A 16 -7.62 -12.13 32.66
CA ASN A 16 -8.13 -12.20 34.03
C ASN A 16 -7.71 -10.93 34.81
N ALA A 17 -7.79 -10.95 36.15
CA ALA A 17 -7.45 -9.79 36.99
C ALA A 17 -5.94 -9.41 36.95
N SER A 18 -5.04 -10.40 36.88
CA SER A 18 -3.58 -10.23 37.02
C SER A 18 -2.79 -10.45 35.73
N SER A 19 -3.29 -11.26 34.79
CA SER A 19 -2.65 -11.51 33.49
C SER A 19 -3.61 -11.41 32.31
N ALA A 20 -3.04 -11.11 31.15
CA ALA A 20 -3.63 -11.34 29.84
C ALA A 20 -2.62 -12.12 28.97
N GLY A 21 -3.08 -12.79 27.93
CA GLY A 21 -2.23 -13.45 26.96
C GLY A 21 -2.87 -13.47 25.58
N ILE A 22 -2.12 -13.06 24.57
CA ILE A 22 -2.53 -13.00 23.17
C ILE A 22 -1.77 -14.11 22.42
N SER A 23 -2.51 -15.06 21.84
CA SER A 23 -1.97 -16.13 20.98
C SER A 23 -2.49 -15.97 19.56
N PHE A 24 -1.60 -15.99 18.58
CA PHE A 24 -1.93 -15.97 17.16
C PHE A 24 -1.77 -17.37 16.55
N ALA A 25 -2.75 -17.83 15.77
CA ALA A 25 -2.68 -19.11 15.06
C ALA A 25 -2.07 -18.97 13.65
N PRO A 26 -0.89 -19.52 13.36
CA PRO A 26 -0.25 -19.41 12.06
C PRO A 26 -0.41 -20.68 11.20
N ASP A 27 0.26 -20.69 10.05
CA ASP A 27 0.12 -21.71 9.01
C ASP A 27 1.01 -22.94 9.23
N THR A 28 0.39 -24.09 9.54
CA THR A 28 1.05 -25.38 9.78
C THR A 28 1.80 -25.97 8.56
N ARG A 29 1.73 -25.32 7.39
CA ARG A 29 2.46 -25.72 6.17
C ARG A 29 3.66 -24.83 5.83
N ARG A 30 4.03 -23.89 6.67
CA ARG A 30 5.30 -23.14 6.56
C ARG A 30 6.38 -23.83 7.41
N ASP A 31 7.64 -23.45 7.22
CA ASP A 31 8.62 -23.63 8.30
C ASP A 31 8.06 -22.85 9.52
N PRO A 32 8.04 -23.45 10.72
CA PRO A 32 7.15 -23.00 11.79
C PRO A 32 7.57 -21.63 12.31
N THR A 33 6.94 -20.54 11.83
CA THR A 33 7.17 -19.21 12.40
C THR A 33 6.47 -19.10 13.76
N PHE A 34 7.25 -19.02 14.84
CA PHE A 34 6.74 -18.82 16.19
C PHE A 34 7.56 -17.81 16.96
N PHE A 35 6.93 -17.20 17.96
CA PHE A 35 7.57 -16.26 18.88
C PHE A 35 6.81 -16.29 20.20
N VAL A 36 7.51 -16.35 21.33
CA VAL A 36 6.91 -16.31 22.66
C VAL A 36 7.71 -15.33 23.54
N GLY A 37 7.03 -14.30 24.05
CA GLY A 37 7.61 -13.37 25.02
C GLY A 37 6.54 -12.59 25.77
N LYS A 38 6.90 -11.91 26.84
CA LYS A 38 5.98 -11.01 27.57
C LYS A 38 6.16 -9.58 27.12
N LEU A 39 5.06 -8.89 26.84
CA LEU A 39 5.08 -7.50 26.42
C LEU A 39 5.56 -6.60 27.58
N HIS A 40 6.68 -5.90 27.38
CA HIS A 40 7.26 -4.97 28.34
C HIS A 40 6.83 -3.53 28.07
N LYS A 41 6.90 -3.04 26.83
CA LYS A 41 6.54 -1.65 26.45
C LYS A 41 5.02 -1.49 26.17
N LYS A 42 4.21 -1.91 27.15
CA LYS A 42 2.76 -2.19 27.03
C LYS A 42 1.93 -1.04 26.42
N ILE A 43 1.96 0.17 26.99
CA ILE A 43 1.14 1.30 26.49
C ILE A 43 1.60 1.79 25.11
N ALA A 44 2.91 1.89 24.88
CA ALA A 44 3.43 2.33 23.59
C ALA A 44 3.07 1.33 22.47
N PHE A 45 3.17 0.02 22.74
CA PHE A 45 2.74 -1.02 21.81
C PHE A 45 1.23 -0.95 21.54
N ARG A 46 0.40 -0.73 22.58
CA ARG A 46 -1.05 -0.55 22.41
C ARG A 46 -1.38 0.57 21.44
N GLU A 47 -0.82 1.77 21.60
CA GLU A 47 -1.12 2.87 20.69
C GLU A 47 -0.60 2.60 19.27
N ALA A 48 0.56 1.94 19.15
CA ALA A 48 1.15 1.59 17.86
C ALA A 48 0.33 0.54 17.08
N ILE A 49 -0.08 -0.56 17.72
CA ILE A 49 -0.93 -1.59 17.09
C ILE A 49 -2.34 -1.07 16.82
N SER A 50 -2.80 -0.08 17.60
CA SER A 50 -4.07 0.61 17.34
C SER A 50 -4.01 1.59 16.17
N ALA A 51 -2.87 2.26 15.94
CA ALA A 51 -2.68 3.02 14.70
C ALA A 51 -2.66 2.09 13.47
N LEU A 52 -2.22 0.84 13.63
CA LEU A 52 -2.30 -0.19 12.59
C LEU A 52 -3.75 -0.61 12.32
N HIS A 53 -4.58 -0.75 13.37
CA HIS A 53 -6.04 -0.94 13.22
C HIS A 53 -6.67 0.17 12.38
N ASP A 54 -6.35 1.43 12.69
CA ASP A 54 -6.87 2.62 11.97
C ASP A 54 -6.47 2.63 10.48
N VAL A 55 -5.44 1.87 10.06
CA VAL A 55 -5.16 1.55 8.65
C VAL A 55 -6.12 0.49 8.11
N VAL A 56 -6.22 -0.67 8.77
CA VAL A 56 -7.04 -1.83 8.33
C VAL A 56 -8.49 -1.42 8.08
N VAL A 57 -9.12 -0.70 9.00
CA VAL A 57 -10.53 -0.28 8.88
C VAL A 57 -10.74 0.94 7.98
N SER A 58 -9.65 1.51 7.43
CA SER A 58 -9.72 2.73 6.64
C SER A 58 -10.34 2.49 5.26
N ASP A 59 -11.34 3.29 4.91
CA ASP A 59 -11.93 3.32 3.56
C ASP A 59 -12.36 4.74 3.22
N LEU A 60 -11.68 5.38 2.25
CA LEU A 60 -12.02 6.71 1.76
C LEU A 60 -12.73 6.70 0.39
N ARG A 61 -13.12 5.52 -0.11
CA ARG A 61 -13.98 5.42 -1.29
C ARG A 61 -15.33 6.09 -1.00
N PHE A 62 -15.95 6.62 -2.06
CA PHE A 62 -17.27 7.23 -1.92
C PHE A 62 -18.32 6.16 -1.59
N LYS A 63 -18.67 6.06 -0.30
CA LYS A 63 -19.85 5.31 0.15
C LYS A 63 -21.08 6.18 -0.15
N PRO A 64 -21.95 5.80 -1.11
CA PRO A 64 -23.14 6.57 -1.38
C PRO A 64 -23.98 6.63 -0.11
N LYS A 65 -24.47 7.82 0.25
CA LYS A 65 -25.43 7.94 1.34
C LYS A 65 -26.61 7.01 1.05
N ASP A 66 -27.07 6.29 2.08
CA ASP A 66 -28.37 5.66 1.99
C ASP A 66 -29.40 6.74 1.69
N LYS A 67 -30.09 6.57 0.56
CA LYS A 67 -31.12 7.46 0.05
C LYS A 67 -32.49 6.80 0.08
N THR A 68 -32.68 5.66 0.75
CA THR A 68 -33.93 4.90 0.73
C THR A 68 -35.11 5.79 1.17
N ALA A 69 -35.04 6.38 2.36
CA ALA A 69 -36.04 7.36 2.82
C ALA A 69 -36.22 8.59 1.92
N TYR A 70 -35.13 9.09 1.30
CA TYR A 70 -35.22 10.21 0.34
C TYR A 70 -35.89 9.79 -0.97
N LYS A 71 -35.66 8.57 -1.46
CA LYS A 71 -36.28 8.04 -2.67
C LYS A 71 -37.76 7.73 -2.45
N GLU A 72 -38.12 7.19 -1.29
CA GLU A 72 -39.51 6.98 -0.87
C GLU A 72 -40.28 8.31 -0.79
N TRP A 73 -39.69 9.31 -0.14
CA TRP A 73 -40.25 10.67 -0.11
C TRP A 73 -40.31 11.32 -1.49
N ALA A 74 -39.24 11.22 -2.29
CA ALA A 74 -39.20 11.80 -3.63
C ALA A 74 -40.24 11.16 -4.57
N ALA A 75 -40.45 9.85 -4.51
CA ALA A 75 -41.47 9.16 -5.29
C ALA A 75 -42.90 9.60 -4.93
N GLN A 76 -43.14 10.05 -3.68
CA GLN A 76 -44.41 10.64 -3.27
C GLN A 76 -44.57 12.08 -3.79
N GLN A 77 -43.47 12.83 -3.91
CA GLN A 77 -43.47 14.22 -4.40
C GLN A 77 -43.38 14.35 -5.93
N GLU A 78 -42.83 13.35 -6.62
CA GLU A 78 -42.64 13.35 -8.08
C GLU A 78 -43.98 13.56 -8.82
N SER A 79 -45.05 12.96 -8.30
CA SER A 79 -46.44 13.15 -8.75
C SER A 79 -46.92 14.60 -8.67
N LEU A 80 -46.50 15.35 -7.65
CA LEU A 80 -46.88 16.75 -7.42
C LEU A 80 -46.03 17.69 -8.28
N TRP A 81 -44.72 17.44 -8.36
CA TRP A 81 -43.82 18.24 -9.20
C TRP A 81 -44.06 18.04 -10.69
N LEU A 82 -44.42 16.83 -11.14
CA LEU A 82 -44.89 16.59 -12.52
C LEU A 82 -46.16 17.39 -12.84
N ALA A 83 -47.06 17.58 -11.87
CA ALA A 83 -48.26 18.40 -12.06
C ALA A 83 -47.94 19.91 -12.12
N GLU A 84 -46.98 20.41 -11.33
CA GLU A 84 -46.57 21.82 -11.34
C GLU A 84 -45.69 22.18 -12.55
N TYR A 85 -44.80 21.29 -13.00
CA TYR A 85 -43.82 21.59 -14.05
C TYR A 85 -44.37 21.52 -15.49
N MET A 86 -45.63 21.06 -15.66
CA MET A 86 -46.27 20.82 -16.95
C MET A 86 -46.75 22.08 -17.71
N ASN A 87 -46.50 23.29 -17.20
CA ASN A 87 -46.94 24.53 -17.82
C ASN A 87 -45.85 25.16 -18.71
N GLY A 88 -45.91 24.93 -20.03
CA GLY A 88 -45.28 25.82 -21.03
C GLY A 88 -44.13 25.27 -21.87
N PHE A 89 -43.98 23.95 -22.04
CA PHE A 89 -43.05 23.37 -23.03
C PHE A 89 -43.79 22.63 -24.16
N ASP A 90 -43.24 22.66 -25.37
CA ASP A 90 -43.73 21.87 -26.50
C ASP A 90 -43.36 20.40 -26.31
N THR A 91 -44.25 19.65 -25.66
CA THR A 91 -44.00 18.32 -25.12
C THR A 91 -43.73 17.29 -26.20
N LYS A 92 -44.46 17.34 -27.33
CA LYS A 92 -44.64 16.20 -28.22
C LYS A 92 -43.34 15.68 -28.85
N ALA A 93 -42.53 16.59 -29.42
CA ALA A 93 -41.27 16.21 -30.08
C ALA A 93 -40.17 15.78 -29.08
N ALA A 94 -40.18 16.34 -27.87
CA ALA A 94 -39.28 15.94 -26.80
C ALA A 94 -39.69 14.57 -26.25
N ASP A 95 -40.97 14.36 -26.00
CA ASP A 95 -41.53 13.10 -25.49
C ASP A 95 -41.33 11.95 -26.47
N ASP A 96 -41.56 12.13 -27.77
CA ASP A 96 -41.30 11.08 -28.77
C ASP A 96 -39.82 10.64 -28.78
N ARG A 97 -38.90 11.60 -28.68
CA ARG A 97 -37.46 11.31 -28.64
C ARG A 97 -37.03 10.69 -27.30
N ILE A 98 -37.58 11.18 -26.18
CA ILE A 98 -37.34 10.65 -24.84
C ILE A 98 -37.94 9.24 -24.70
N ALA A 99 -39.12 8.97 -25.26
CA ALA A 99 -39.75 7.66 -25.28
C ALA A 99 -38.92 6.66 -26.10
N THR A 100 -38.46 7.07 -27.29
CA THR A 100 -37.53 6.27 -28.11
C THR A 100 -36.26 5.92 -27.33
N LEU A 101 -35.61 6.91 -26.69
CA LEU A 101 -34.39 6.70 -25.92
C LEU A 101 -34.62 5.91 -24.63
N LYS A 102 -35.77 6.08 -23.96
CA LYS A 102 -36.17 5.30 -22.78
C LYS A 102 -36.41 3.84 -23.16
N ASN A 103 -37.07 3.56 -24.28
CA ASN A 103 -37.28 2.19 -24.77
C ASN A 103 -35.94 1.54 -25.12
N GLN A 104 -35.08 2.21 -25.90
CA GLN A 104 -33.73 1.70 -26.19
C GLN A 104 -32.90 1.46 -24.92
N LEU A 105 -32.95 2.37 -23.94
CA LEU A 105 -32.26 2.19 -22.66
C LEU A 105 -32.89 1.07 -21.81
N HIS A 106 -34.21 0.88 -21.89
CA HIS A 106 -34.93 -0.20 -21.24
C HIS A 106 -34.53 -1.55 -21.83
N ASP A 107 -34.50 -1.70 -23.16
CA ASP A 107 -34.07 -2.92 -23.85
C ASP A 107 -32.62 -3.27 -23.51
N ILE A 108 -31.71 -2.29 -23.55
CA ILE A 108 -30.30 -2.46 -23.16
C ILE A 108 -30.18 -2.83 -21.67
N SER A 109 -30.98 -2.22 -20.79
CA SER A 109 -30.95 -2.52 -19.35
C SER A 109 -31.55 -3.89 -19.05
N ALA A 110 -32.63 -4.28 -19.73
CA ALA A 110 -33.27 -5.58 -19.61
C ALA A 110 -32.33 -6.69 -20.09
N GLU A 111 -31.61 -6.48 -21.21
CA GLU A 111 -30.62 -7.44 -21.69
C GLU A 111 -29.41 -7.52 -20.75
N ARG A 112 -28.89 -6.38 -20.27
CA ARG A 112 -27.84 -6.35 -19.24
C ARG A 112 -28.28 -7.09 -17.98
N ASP A 113 -29.50 -6.87 -17.51
CA ASP A 113 -30.02 -7.46 -16.27
C ASP A 113 -30.42 -8.92 -16.47
N ARG A 114 -30.73 -9.36 -17.69
CA ARG A 114 -30.85 -10.78 -18.07
C ARG A 114 -29.50 -11.50 -17.99
N VAL A 115 -28.45 -10.91 -18.56
CA VAL A 115 -27.10 -11.49 -18.60
C VAL A 115 -26.40 -11.43 -17.23
N MET A 116 -26.44 -10.29 -16.56
CA MET A 116 -25.75 -10.06 -15.28
C MET A 116 -26.61 -10.38 -14.05
N GLY A 117 -27.93 -10.51 -14.19
CA GLY A 117 -28.85 -10.80 -13.10
C GLY A 117 -28.50 -12.06 -12.31
N PRO A 118 -28.19 -13.21 -12.95
CA PRO A 118 -27.73 -14.41 -12.26
C PRO A 118 -26.46 -14.17 -11.43
N PHE A 119 -25.47 -13.45 -11.99
CA PHE A 119 -24.24 -13.08 -11.29
C PHE A 119 -24.51 -12.16 -10.10
N TYR A 120 -25.28 -11.08 -10.28
CA TYR A 120 -25.59 -10.15 -9.20
C TYR A 120 -26.47 -10.77 -8.12
N LYS A 121 -27.37 -11.69 -8.47
CA LYS A 121 -28.18 -12.46 -7.52
C LYS A 121 -27.31 -13.43 -6.73
N ALA A 122 -26.45 -14.22 -7.38
CA ALA A 122 -25.51 -15.12 -6.71
C ALA A 122 -24.55 -14.35 -5.78
N ARG A 123 -23.98 -13.23 -6.27
CA ARG A 123 -23.12 -12.33 -5.49
C ARG A 123 -23.86 -11.74 -4.30
N LYS A 124 -25.11 -11.30 -4.47
CA LYS A 124 -25.93 -10.81 -3.37
C LYS A 124 -26.22 -11.91 -2.36
N THR A 125 -26.67 -13.09 -2.78
CA THR A 125 -26.90 -14.23 -1.89
C THR A 125 -25.65 -14.62 -1.11
N TYR A 126 -24.47 -14.59 -1.73
CA TYR A 126 -23.19 -14.84 -1.06
C TYR A 126 -22.87 -13.78 0.02
N PHE A 127 -23.00 -12.48 -0.28
CA PHE A 127 -22.77 -11.43 0.71
C PHE A 127 -23.86 -11.31 1.78
N ASP A 128 -25.13 -11.59 1.44
CA ASP A 128 -26.24 -11.67 2.39
C ASP A 128 -26.05 -12.87 3.33
N TYR A 129 -25.55 -14.00 2.81
CA TYR A 129 -25.18 -15.17 3.60
C TYR A 129 -24.02 -14.87 4.55
N LEU A 130 -22.92 -14.26 4.05
CA LEU A 130 -21.82 -13.77 4.89
C LEU A 130 -22.37 -12.87 6.00
N TYR A 131 -23.10 -11.82 5.66
CA TYR A 131 -23.65 -10.87 6.64
C TYR A 131 -24.55 -11.52 7.72
N GLN A 132 -25.22 -12.64 7.41
CA GLN A 132 -26.10 -13.34 8.35
C GLN A 132 -25.42 -14.46 9.16
N LYS A 133 -24.34 -15.05 8.63
CA LYS A 133 -23.67 -16.22 9.24
C LYS A 133 -22.31 -15.90 9.82
N ASP A 134 -21.61 -14.93 9.22
CA ASP A 134 -20.23 -14.60 9.49
C ASP A 134 -19.99 -13.12 9.15
N ARG A 135 -20.35 -12.25 10.11
CA ARG A 135 -20.17 -10.79 9.98
C ARG A 135 -18.71 -10.39 10.01
N ASP A 136 -17.83 -11.24 10.54
CA ASP A 136 -16.42 -10.96 10.68
C ASP A 136 -15.72 -11.20 9.33
N ALA A 137 -15.97 -12.32 8.63
CA ALA A 137 -15.50 -12.56 7.26
C ALA A 137 -15.93 -11.49 6.22
N TRP A 138 -16.90 -10.63 6.54
CA TRP A 138 -17.25 -9.47 5.70
C TRP A 138 -16.19 -8.36 5.73
N PHE A 139 -15.32 -8.34 6.74
CA PHE A 139 -14.34 -7.28 7.02
C PHE A 139 -12.91 -7.76 7.26
N VAL A 140 -12.60 -9.04 7.02
CA VAL A 140 -11.25 -9.60 7.21
C VAL A 140 -10.28 -9.09 6.15
N LEU A 141 -9.29 -8.32 6.60
CA LEU A 141 -8.08 -7.94 5.87
C LEU A 141 -6.87 -8.18 6.78
N ASP A 142 -6.39 -9.42 6.73
CA ASP A 142 -5.42 -9.98 7.69
C ASP A 142 -4.03 -9.33 7.61
N PRO A 143 -3.57 -8.68 8.69
CA PRO A 143 -2.19 -8.26 8.81
C PRO A 143 -1.22 -9.44 8.64
N VAL A 144 -0.15 -9.16 7.91
CA VAL A 144 1.00 -10.06 7.77
C VAL A 144 1.91 -9.82 8.98
N ILE A 145 2.31 -10.87 9.69
CA ILE A 145 3.34 -10.79 10.73
C ILE A 145 4.61 -11.45 10.21
N SER A 146 5.75 -10.79 10.37
CA SER A 146 7.07 -11.41 10.15
C SER A 146 7.92 -11.32 11.42
N VAL A 147 8.65 -12.39 11.69
CA VAL A 147 9.63 -12.53 12.78
C VAL A 147 11.01 -12.59 12.14
N HIS A 148 11.88 -11.65 12.50
CA HIS A 148 13.28 -11.57 12.06
C HIS A 148 14.23 -11.64 13.26
N PRO A 149 15.54 -11.87 13.07
CA PRO A 149 16.49 -11.96 14.19
C PRO A 149 16.64 -10.71 15.06
N ASP A 150 16.19 -9.54 14.60
CA ASP A 150 16.32 -8.23 15.26
C ASP A 150 14.98 -7.58 15.66
N GLU A 151 13.93 -7.79 14.86
CA GLU A 151 12.60 -7.24 15.08
C GLU A 151 11.50 -8.23 14.67
N MET A 152 10.31 -8.05 15.24
CA MET A 152 9.08 -8.53 14.63
C MET A 152 8.32 -7.36 14.02
N PHE A 153 7.62 -7.57 12.92
CA PHE A 153 6.79 -6.54 12.31
C PHE A 153 5.46 -7.02 11.77
N PHE A 154 4.49 -6.11 11.77
CA PHE A 154 3.11 -6.31 11.34
C PHE A 154 2.86 -5.38 10.14
N GLU A 155 2.38 -5.91 9.01
CA GLU A 155 2.06 -5.14 7.81
C GLU A 155 0.57 -5.28 7.44
N CYS A 156 -0.07 -4.19 6.98
CA CYS A 156 -1.44 -4.24 6.46
C CYS A 156 -1.71 -3.17 5.39
N PHE A 157 -2.81 -3.33 4.66
CA PHE A 157 -3.40 -2.28 3.82
C PHE A 157 -4.79 -1.84 4.31
N SER A 158 -5.21 -0.66 3.86
CA SER A 158 -6.60 -0.19 3.99
C SER A 158 -7.57 -0.97 3.10
N GLN A 159 -8.88 -0.89 3.39
CA GLN A 159 -9.94 -1.54 2.58
C GLN A 159 -10.02 -1.05 1.12
N ASP A 160 -9.45 0.13 0.86
CA ASP A 160 -9.29 0.71 -0.48
C ASP A 160 -7.86 0.62 -1.02
N GLU A 161 -6.99 -0.14 -0.35
CA GLU A 161 -5.60 -0.44 -0.71
C GLU A 161 -4.72 0.80 -1.01
N SER A 162 -5.15 2.00 -0.62
CA SER A 162 -4.43 3.27 -0.83
C SER A 162 -3.48 3.66 0.32
N THR A 163 -3.55 2.92 1.43
CA THR A 163 -2.69 3.07 2.60
C THR A 163 -2.04 1.75 2.94
N TYR A 164 -0.74 1.81 3.22
CA TYR A 164 0.07 0.76 3.81
C TYR A 164 0.42 1.17 5.24
N GLY A 165 0.36 0.22 6.18
CA GLY A 165 0.88 0.36 7.53
C GLY A 165 1.90 -0.73 7.83
N LYS A 166 3.06 -0.38 8.39
CA LYS A 166 4.00 -1.31 9.02
C LYS A 166 4.27 -0.87 10.45
N LEU A 167 4.08 -1.75 11.42
CA LEU A 167 4.59 -1.60 12.78
C LEU A 167 5.78 -2.55 12.97
N SER A 168 6.97 -2.01 13.16
CA SER A 168 8.15 -2.78 13.62
C SER A 168 8.31 -2.63 15.13
N ALA A 169 8.67 -3.74 15.79
CA ALA A 169 8.95 -3.83 17.21
C ALA A 169 10.23 -4.65 17.43
N ASN A 170 11.28 -4.01 17.96
CA ASN A 170 12.50 -4.72 18.32
C ASN A 170 12.29 -5.58 19.58
N TYR A 171 13.21 -6.48 19.90
CA TYR A 171 13.04 -7.37 21.05
C TYR A 171 13.09 -6.71 22.44
N ASN A 172 13.51 -5.43 22.58
CA ASN A 172 13.39 -4.68 23.84
C ASN A 172 11.94 -4.29 24.17
N VAL A 173 11.02 -4.42 23.20
CA VAL A 173 9.57 -4.29 23.41
C VAL A 173 9.06 -5.39 24.33
N PHE A 174 9.78 -6.52 24.39
CA PHE A 174 9.44 -7.72 25.14
C PHE A 174 10.45 -7.99 26.27
N LYS A 175 10.09 -8.92 27.15
CA LYS A 175 10.93 -9.53 28.18
C LYS A 175 10.60 -11.03 28.23
N GLU A 176 11.47 -11.85 28.80
CA GLU A 176 11.25 -13.31 28.85
C GLU A 176 10.95 -13.88 27.45
N VAL A 177 11.73 -13.43 26.45
CA VAL A 177 11.66 -13.96 25.08
C VAL A 177 12.29 -15.34 25.09
N ASN A 178 11.49 -16.35 24.76
CA ASN A 178 11.91 -17.75 24.65
C ASN A 178 12.51 -18.00 23.26
N GLU A 179 12.66 -19.28 22.88
CA GLU A 179 12.92 -19.65 21.50
C GLU A 179 11.86 -19.03 20.55
N PHE A 180 12.33 -18.64 19.37
CA PHE A 180 11.53 -18.13 18.27
C PHE A 180 12.16 -18.65 16.97
N GLU A 181 11.35 -18.76 15.93
CA GLU A 181 11.79 -19.20 14.61
C GLU A 181 11.34 -18.15 13.58
N CYS A 182 12.28 -17.74 12.74
CA CYS A 182 12.08 -16.63 11.81
C CYS A 182 11.19 -17.03 10.64
N GLY A 183 10.47 -16.06 10.08
CA GLY A 183 9.59 -16.28 8.93
C GLY A 183 8.41 -15.33 8.92
N THR A 184 7.41 -15.66 8.11
CA THR A 184 6.22 -14.82 7.88
C THR A 184 4.95 -15.66 8.03
N THR A 185 3.94 -15.10 8.66
CA THR A 185 2.58 -15.65 8.78
C THR A 185 1.53 -14.55 8.58
N ASN A 186 0.26 -14.95 8.52
CA ASN A 186 -0.90 -14.07 8.58
C ASN A 186 -1.66 -14.34 9.87
N ILE A 187 -2.45 -13.36 10.31
CA ILE A 187 -3.34 -13.49 11.48
C ILE A 187 -4.76 -13.06 11.13
N ASP A 188 -5.74 -13.86 11.54
CA ASP A 188 -7.14 -13.42 11.55
C ASP A 188 -7.28 -12.16 12.42
N TYR A 189 -7.73 -11.06 11.81
CA TYR A 189 -7.89 -9.78 12.47
C TYR A 189 -9.37 -9.41 12.64
N SER A 190 -9.90 -9.74 13.82
CA SER A 190 -11.27 -9.42 14.22
C SER A 190 -11.37 -8.13 15.05
N ALA A 191 -12.58 -7.58 15.12
CA ALA A 191 -12.88 -6.45 16.03
C ALA A 191 -12.68 -6.83 17.51
N ALA A 192 -12.90 -8.10 17.87
CA ALA A 192 -12.65 -8.62 19.21
C ALA A 192 -11.15 -8.54 19.57
N LEU A 193 -10.25 -8.91 18.65
CA LEU A 193 -8.80 -8.78 18.84
C LEU A 193 -8.38 -7.31 19.06
N TYR A 194 -9.00 -6.37 18.36
CA TYR A 194 -8.76 -4.94 18.59
C TYR A 194 -9.17 -4.47 20.00
N ASP A 195 -10.36 -4.88 20.46
CA ASP A 195 -10.85 -4.52 21.79
C ASP A 195 -9.98 -5.13 22.91
N GLU A 196 -9.36 -6.29 22.68
CA GLU A 196 -8.37 -6.86 23.58
C GLU A 196 -7.07 -6.04 23.65
N PHE A 197 -6.55 -5.54 22.51
CA PHE A 197 -5.44 -4.59 22.56
C PHE A 197 -5.80 -3.35 23.40
N GLN A 198 -7.04 -2.85 23.31
CA GLN A 198 -7.49 -1.71 24.15
C GLN A 198 -7.51 -2.02 25.65
N LYS A 199 -7.46 -3.29 26.08
CA LYS A 199 -7.39 -3.73 27.49
C LYS A 199 -5.98 -3.80 28.05
N ILE A 200 -4.93 -3.63 27.24
CA ILE A 200 -3.52 -3.60 27.69
C ILE A 200 -3.27 -2.43 28.67
N ARG A 201 -2.67 -2.74 29.83
CA ARG A 201 -2.34 -1.80 30.92
C ARG A 201 -0.98 -2.15 31.52
N ASP A 202 -0.22 -1.16 31.99
CA ASP A 202 1.12 -1.39 32.54
C ASP A 202 1.16 -2.38 33.71
N TYR A 203 0.15 -2.33 34.59
CA TYR A 203 0.04 -3.15 35.79
C TYR A 203 -0.37 -4.60 35.56
N LYS A 204 -0.87 -4.96 34.36
CA LYS A 204 -1.17 -6.35 34.00
C LYS A 204 -0.01 -6.96 33.24
N GLU A 205 0.37 -8.19 33.55
CA GLU A 205 1.27 -8.94 32.66
C GLU A 205 0.54 -9.33 31.38
N THR A 206 1.25 -9.34 30.26
CA THR A 206 0.68 -9.63 28.94
C THR A 206 1.62 -10.56 28.20
N ASP A 207 1.25 -11.84 28.15
CA ASP A 207 1.94 -12.84 27.33
C ASP A 207 1.61 -12.57 25.85
N PHE A 208 2.60 -12.69 24.97
CA PHE A 208 2.48 -12.46 23.54
C PHE A 208 3.07 -13.68 22.80
N LYS A 209 2.24 -14.37 22.02
CA LYS A 209 2.57 -15.67 21.42
C LYS A 209 2.12 -15.75 19.97
N ILE A 210 2.98 -16.25 19.09
CA ILE A 210 2.69 -16.64 17.71
C ILE A 210 2.98 -18.13 17.61
N ASP A 211 1.99 -18.93 17.20
CA ASP A 211 1.68 -20.27 17.72
C ASP A 211 2.83 -21.26 18.05
N PRO A 212 3.19 -22.24 17.18
CA PRO A 212 2.92 -22.30 15.74
C PRO A 212 1.70 -23.14 15.28
N GLY A 213 0.86 -23.66 16.18
CA GLY A 213 -0.26 -24.55 15.84
C GLY A 213 -1.64 -23.89 15.84
N GLY A 214 -1.77 -22.74 16.50
CA GLY A 214 -3.06 -22.24 16.98
C GLY A 214 -3.50 -22.97 18.24
N PHE A 215 -4.18 -22.24 19.13
CA PHE A 215 -4.26 -22.61 20.53
C PHE A 215 -5.24 -23.80 20.75
N GLN A 216 -4.71 -25.01 20.90
CA GLN A 216 -5.50 -26.20 21.21
C GLN A 216 -5.87 -26.27 22.70
N VAL A 217 -7.01 -25.68 23.06
CA VAL A 217 -7.74 -26.08 24.28
C VAL A 217 -8.66 -27.25 23.91
N GLN A 218 -8.21 -28.46 24.19
CA GLN A 218 -9.01 -29.67 24.00
C GLN A 218 -10.03 -29.83 25.14
N THR A 219 -11.09 -29.03 25.13
CA THR A 219 -12.31 -29.33 25.90
C THR A 219 -13.20 -30.31 25.13
N SER A 220 -13.79 -31.25 25.88
CA SER A 220 -14.41 -32.46 25.36
C SER A 220 -15.67 -32.24 24.52
N GLN A 221 -15.72 -32.91 23.36
CA GLN A 221 -16.93 -33.25 22.58
C GLN A 221 -17.83 -32.07 22.12
N GLU A 222 -17.31 -31.22 21.23
CA GLU A 222 -18.16 -30.54 20.23
C GLU A 222 -17.58 -30.74 18.82
N GLU A 223 -18.42 -30.66 17.80
CA GLU A 223 -18.00 -30.88 16.41
C GLU A 223 -17.01 -29.79 15.96
N LEU A 224 -15.89 -30.22 15.36
CA LEU A 224 -14.88 -29.33 14.80
C LEU A 224 -15.47 -28.47 13.67
N TYR A 225 -15.89 -27.26 14.03
CA TYR A 225 -16.34 -26.26 13.06
C TYR A 225 -15.15 -25.85 12.18
N HIS A 226 -15.14 -26.34 10.95
CA HIS A 226 -14.11 -26.08 9.97
C HIS A 226 -14.30 -24.69 9.34
N GLU A 227 -13.59 -23.70 9.87
CA GLU A 227 -13.52 -22.37 9.29
C GLU A 227 -12.49 -22.33 8.13
N VAL A 228 -12.83 -21.62 7.05
CA VAL A 228 -12.10 -21.69 5.78
C VAL A 228 -11.14 -20.50 5.67
N LYS A 229 -9.84 -20.76 5.80
CA LYS A 229 -8.83 -19.73 5.56
C LYS A 229 -8.85 -19.23 4.11
N ILE A 230 -8.67 -17.93 3.96
CA ILE A 230 -8.46 -17.22 2.72
C ILE A 230 -6.95 -16.92 2.58
N ASP A 231 -6.36 -17.19 1.42
CA ASP A 231 -4.99 -16.73 1.11
C ASP A 231 -4.94 -15.20 0.99
N LEU A 232 -3.77 -14.59 1.18
CA LEU A 232 -3.57 -13.17 0.91
C LEU A 232 -4.11 -12.81 -0.49
N PRO A 233 -5.01 -11.81 -0.63
CA PRO A 233 -5.53 -11.43 -1.94
C PRO A 233 -4.40 -11.08 -2.91
N ASP A 234 -4.51 -11.48 -4.18
CA ASP A 234 -3.55 -11.13 -5.24
C ASP A 234 -3.24 -9.62 -5.30
N SER A 235 -4.24 -8.79 -4.97
CA SER A 235 -4.11 -7.34 -4.89
C SER A 235 -3.21 -6.90 -3.74
N TRP A 236 -3.29 -7.52 -2.56
CA TRP A 236 -2.38 -7.29 -1.44
C TRP A 236 -0.96 -7.75 -1.77
N VAL A 237 -0.81 -8.95 -2.35
CA VAL A 237 0.51 -9.45 -2.79
C VAL A 237 1.17 -8.42 -3.70
N ARG A 238 0.47 -7.96 -4.76
CA ARG A 238 0.93 -6.89 -5.66
C ARG A 238 1.19 -5.56 -4.94
N GLY A 239 0.32 -5.17 -4.02
CA GLY A 239 0.46 -3.96 -3.21
C GLY A 239 1.77 -3.94 -2.43
N PHE A 240 2.17 -5.05 -1.80
CA PHE A 240 3.45 -5.14 -1.09
C PHE A 240 4.66 -4.96 -2.04
N LEU A 241 4.60 -5.45 -3.28
CA LEU A 241 5.65 -5.25 -4.27
C LEU A 241 5.79 -3.76 -4.63
N GLN A 242 4.66 -3.08 -4.84
CA GLN A 242 4.61 -1.68 -5.24
C GLN A 242 5.03 -0.74 -4.10
N VAL A 243 4.61 -1.02 -2.86
CA VAL A 243 5.09 -0.31 -1.66
C VAL A 243 6.60 -0.45 -1.53
N SER A 244 7.13 -1.67 -1.56
CA SER A 244 8.55 -1.95 -1.40
C SER A 244 9.39 -1.30 -2.51
N SER A 245 8.90 -1.35 -3.76
CA SER A 245 9.53 -0.66 -4.89
C SER A 245 9.52 0.86 -4.71
N ALA A 246 8.39 1.43 -4.29
CA ALA A 246 8.24 2.87 -4.06
C ALA A 246 9.09 3.38 -2.88
N MET A 247 9.34 2.56 -1.86
CA MET A 247 10.27 2.90 -0.78
C MET A 247 11.72 3.05 -1.26
N THR A 248 12.09 2.44 -2.40
CA THR A 248 13.44 2.64 -2.98
C THR A 248 13.56 3.94 -3.78
N LEU A 249 12.46 4.62 -4.13
CA LEU A 249 12.52 5.81 -4.99
C LEU A 249 13.21 7.00 -4.31
N PRO A 250 13.93 7.85 -5.08
CA PRO A 250 14.50 9.08 -4.54
C PRO A 250 13.43 9.96 -3.90
N ALA A 251 13.68 10.39 -2.66
CA ALA A 251 12.74 11.19 -1.90
C ALA A 251 13.38 12.45 -1.32
N ALA A 252 12.60 13.52 -1.19
CA ALA A 252 12.92 14.60 -0.27
C ALA A 252 12.57 14.14 1.16
N THR A 253 13.59 13.95 1.98
CA THR A 253 13.46 13.49 3.38
C THR A 253 13.57 14.66 4.35
N PHE A 254 12.74 14.70 5.39
CA PHE A 254 12.86 15.64 6.50
C PHE A 254 12.19 15.12 7.78
N ASP A 255 12.67 15.56 8.94
CA ASP A 255 12.06 15.23 10.23
C ASP A 255 11.03 16.29 10.63
N LEU A 256 9.89 15.84 11.17
CA LEU A 256 8.89 16.65 11.83
C LEU A 256 8.85 16.34 13.34
N HIS A 257 8.82 17.40 14.14
CA HIS A 257 8.53 17.30 15.57
C HIS A 257 7.07 16.84 15.79
N PRO A 258 6.74 16.01 16.81
CA PRO A 258 5.39 15.49 17.02
C PRO A 258 4.28 16.55 17.09
N MET A 259 4.58 17.72 17.68
CA MET A 259 3.67 18.87 17.70
C MET A 259 3.32 19.44 16.32
N ASP A 260 4.19 19.31 15.31
CA ASP A 260 3.89 19.76 13.94
C ASP A 260 2.86 18.82 13.29
N VAL A 261 3.00 17.51 13.51
CA VAL A 261 2.00 16.50 13.12
C VAL A 261 0.67 16.71 13.89
N TYR A 262 0.73 17.07 15.17
CA TYR A 262 -0.46 17.49 15.92
C TYR A 262 -1.18 18.68 15.26
N ASN A 263 -0.44 19.71 14.84
CA ASN A 263 -1.01 20.87 14.16
C ASN A 263 -1.71 20.47 12.85
N PHE A 264 -1.09 19.56 12.08
CA PHE A 264 -1.70 19.01 10.85
C PHE A 264 -3.01 18.28 11.16
N CYS A 265 -3.00 17.35 12.12
CA CYS A 265 -4.18 16.56 12.48
C CYS A 265 -5.29 17.43 13.08
N SER A 266 -4.95 18.37 13.96
CA SER A 266 -5.88 19.35 14.56
C SER A 266 -6.59 20.19 13.49
N TRP A 267 -5.85 20.67 12.47
CA TRP A 267 -6.45 21.36 11.33
C TRP A 267 -7.41 20.47 10.53
N LEU A 268 -6.99 19.24 10.19
CA LEU A 268 -7.76 18.28 9.40
C LEU A 268 -9.02 17.74 10.12
N ARG A 269 -9.05 17.76 11.46
CA ARG A 269 -10.27 17.47 12.24
C ARG A 269 -11.24 18.64 12.22
N ARG A 270 -10.76 19.86 12.43
CA ARG A 270 -11.60 21.08 12.50
C ARG A 270 -12.24 21.43 11.16
N PHE A 271 -11.52 21.25 10.05
CA PHE A 271 -11.97 21.68 8.73
C PHE A 271 -12.18 20.51 7.77
N LYS A 272 -13.42 20.37 7.27
CA LYS A 272 -13.80 19.38 6.25
C LYS A 272 -13.93 20.06 4.89
N GLU A 273 -13.13 19.64 3.92
CA GLU A 273 -13.09 20.25 2.60
C GLU A 273 -14.38 20.01 1.79
N LYS A 274 -14.97 21.11 1.29
CA LYS A 274 -16.16 21.09 0.41
C LYS A 274 -15.81 21.18 -1.08
N LYS A 275 -14.64 21.74 -1.42
CA LYS A 275 -14.13 21.96 -2.79
C LYS A 275 -12.70 21.43 -2.90
N GLY A 276 -12.22 21.25 -4.13
CA GLY A 276 -10.80 20.97 -4.42
C GLY A 276 -10.01 22.26 -4.70
N PRO A 277 -8.66 22.18 -4.84
CA PRO A 277 -7.83 20.98 -4.66
C PRO A 277 -7.73 20.52 -3.19
N ARG A 278 -7.53 19.22 -2.98
CA ARG A 278 -7.49 18.57 -1.65
C ARG A 278 -6.07 18.10 -1.28
N SER A 279 -5.08 18.94 -1.52
CA SER A 279 -3.66 18.62 -1.34
C SER A 279 -3.04 19.18 -0.05
N ILE A 280 -1.83 18.76 0.28
CA ILE A 280 -0.87 19.56 1.06
C ILE A 280 0.28 19.92 0.12
N ARG A 281 0.72 21.19 0.14
CA ARG A 281 1.96 21.62 -0.53
C ARG A 281 3.04 21.85 0.51
N PHE A 282 4.07 21.03 0.49
CA PHE A 282 5.28 21.21 1.30
C PHE A 282 6.24 22.15 0.56
N ILE A 283 6.61 23.25 1.21
CA ILE A 283 7.70 24.13 0.78
C ILE A 283 8.92 23.78 1.62
N LEU A 284 9.96 23.29 0.94
CA LEU A 284 11.20 22.79 1.52
C LEU A 284 12.33 23.70 1.04
N GLU A 285 12.89 24.52 1.94
CA GLU A 285 13.98 25.45 1.64
C GLU A 285 15.19 25.13 2.55
N PRO A 286 16.39 24.86 2.00
CA PRO A 286 17.54 24.43 2.80
C PRO A 286 17.86 25.40 3.95
N GLY A 287 18.01 24.85 5.16
CA GLY A 287 18.27 25.60 6.39
C GLY A 287 17.08 26.34 7.00
N LYS A 288 15.88 26.26 6.40
CA LYS A 288 14.66 26.92 6.91
C LYS A 288 13.63 25.92 7.48
N PRO A 289 12.68 26.36 8.32
CA PRO A 289 11.56 25.54 8.76
C PRO A 289 10.73 25.01 7.58
N VAL A 290 10.33 23.74 7.65
CA VAL A 290 9.37 23.12 6.73
C VAL A 290 8.03 23.85 6.83
N ARG A 291 7.41 24.15 5.68
CA ARG A 291 6.09 24.82 5.63
C ARG A 291 5.11 23.93 4.89
N ALA A 292 3.95 23.69 5.47
CA ALA A 292 2.89 22.86 4.89
C ALA A 292 1.64 23.72 4.62
N ILE A 293 1.25 23.86 3.35
CA ILE A 293 0.10 24.65 2.92
C ILE A 293 -1.09 23.71 2.64
N PHE A 294 -2.16 23.85 3.42
CA PHE A 294 -3.37 23.02 3.35
C PHE A 294 -4.43 23.64 2.44
N GLU A 295 -4.61 23.07 1.26
CA GLU A 295 -5.63 23.49 0.28
C GLU A 295 -7.04 22.99 0.67
N PRO A 296 -8.16 23.46 0.09
CA PRO A 296 -8.29 24.65 -0.73
C PRO A 296 -8.21 25.95 0.09
N TRP A 297 -8.05 25.86 1.42
CA TRP A 297 -8.00 27.02 2.31
C TRP A 297 -6.72 27.85 2.17
N ASN A 298 -5.65 27.27 1.62
CA ASN A 298 -4.30 27.83 1.58
C ASN A 298 -3.77 28.19 2.97
N GLN A 299 -4.20 27.46 4.00
CA GLN A 299 -3.68 27.64 5.36
C GLN A 299 -2.25 27.15 5.43
N GLU A 300 -1.32 28.06 5.68
CA GLU A 300 0.07 27.73 5.94
C GLU A 300 0.26 27.29 7.40
N ILE A 301 0.97 26.20 7.62
CA ILE A 301 1.46 25.74 8.93
C ILE A 301 2.99 25.69 8.84
N VAL A 302 3.66 26.53 9.63
CA VAL A 302 5.13 26.62 9.69
C VAL A 302 5.62 25.71 10.82
N CYS A 303 6.40 24.70 10.47
CA CYS A 303 6.92 23.68 11.38
C CYS A 303 8.21 24.21 12.03
N ALA A 304 8.08 25.18 12.95
CA ALA A 304 9.20 26.01 13.43
C ALA A 304 10.37 25.22 14.07
N ARG A 305 10.14 23.99 14.55
CA ARG A 305 11.16 23.10 15.14
C ARG A 305 11.79 22.13 14.13
N SER A 306 11.30 22.13 12.90
CA SER A 306 11.52 21.09 11.90
C SER A 306 12.19 21.72 10.68
N LEU A 307 13.53 21.78 10.70
CA LEU A 307 14.33 22.42 9.65
C LEU A 307 14.55 21.46 8.47
N TYR A 308 14.45 21.97 7.25
CA TYR A 308 14.80 21.21 6.05
C TYR A 308 16.31 21.23 5.82
N THR A 309 16.95 20.06 5.92
CA THR A 309 18.40 19.88 5.75
C THR A 309 18.80 19.37 4.36
N GLY A 310 17.83 19.17 3.45
CA GLY A 310 18.11 18.69 2.10
C GLY A 310 18.83 19.74 1.23
N PRO A 311 19.49 19.32 0.12
CA PRO A 311 20.44 20.15 -0.60
C PRO A 311 19.83 21.19 -1.56
N GLN A 312 18.52 21.12 -1.84
CA GLN A 312 17.86 21.90 -2.90
C GLN A 312 16.48 22.36 -2.45
N SER A 313 16.08 23.57 -2.86
CA SER A 313 14.71 24.05 -2.64
C SER A 313 13.71 23.25 -3.49
N ARG A 314 12.60 22.80 -2.89
CA ARG A 314 11.57 21.98 -3.53
C ARG A 314 10.17 22.35 -3.05
N GLU A 315 9.22 22.48 -3.98
CA GLU A 315 7.78 22.45 -3.68
C GLU A 315 7.23 21.07 -4.05
N ILE A 316 6.68 20.34 -3.08
CA ILE A 316 6.10 19.00 -3.29
C ILE A 316 4.66 18.96 -2.81
N ARG A 317 3.76 18.60 -3.71
CA ARG A 317 2.32 18.48 -3.51
C ARG A 317 1.90 17.02 -3.36
N ILE A 318 1.22 16.70 -2.27
CA ILE A 318 0.65 15.37 -2.01
C ILE A 318 -0.87 15.44 -1.83
N TRP A 319 -1.57 14.34 -2.12
CA TRP A 319 -2.99 14.18 -1.82
C TRP A 319 -3.17 13.12 -0.72
N GLY A 320 -4.39 12.66 -0.45
CA GLY A 320 -4.65 11.66 0.60
C GLY A 320 -4.53 12.18 2.05
N ARG A 321 -4.19 13.46 2.26
CA ARG A 321 -3.88 14.09 3.57
C ARG A 321 -4.76 13.72 4.78
N ARG A 322 -6.05 13.39 4.61
CA ARG A 322 -6.91 12.97 5.74
C ARG A 322 -6.42 11.68 6.39
N ARG A 323 -5.64 10.87 5.65
CA ARG A 323 -4.97 9.65 6.13
C ARG A 323 -3.89 9.94 7.18
N LEU A 324 -3.38 11.18 7.27
CA LEU A 324 -2.47 11.58 8.35
C LEU A 324 -3.12 11.52 9.75
N LEU A 325 -4.45 11.50 9.85
CA LEU A 325 -5.15 11.31 11.12
C LEU A 325 -4.84 9.95 11.78
N ILE A 326 -4.40 8.95 11.01
CA ILE A 326 -3.93 7.64 11.53
C ILE A 326 -2.71 7.83 12.46
N LEU A 327 -1.89 8.86 12.22
CA LEU A 327 -0.73 9.16 13.05
C LEU A 327 -1.10 9.78 14.41
N GLU A 328 -2.36 10.15 14.64
CA GLU A 328 -2.78 10.91 15.83
C GLU A 328 -2.46 10.19 17.14
N ARG A 329 -2.74 8.88 17.21
CA ARG A 329 -2.46 8.05 18.40
C ARG A 329 -0.97 7.93 18.73
N LEU A 330 -0.11 8.13 17.73
CA LEU A 330 1.34 8.01 17.86
C LEU A 330 2.00 9.28 18.40
N ILE A 331 1.37 10.46 18.23
CA ILE A 331 1.93 11.76 18.63
C ILE A 331 2.45 11.79 20.08
N PRO A 332 1.76 11.24 21.11
CA PRO A 332 2.23 11.31 22.49
C PRO A 332 3.43 10.40 22.80
N ILE A 333 3.68 9.38 21.99
CA ILE A 333 4.73 8.36 22.19
C ILE A 333 5.88 8.47 21.18
N ALA A 334 5.70 9.21 20.09
CA ALA A 334 6.71 9.43 19.07
C ALA A 334 7.75 10.46 19.52
N LYS A 335 9.03 10.16 19.27
CA LYS A 335 10.14 11.12 19.40
C LYS A 335 10.15 12.11 18.23
N LYS A 336 9.91 11.60 17.02
CA LYS A 336 9.86 12.36 15.76
C LYS A 336 9.08 11.60 14.68
N PHE A 337 8.74 12.31 13.60
CA PHE A 337 8.18 11.73 12.39
C PHE A 337 9.08 12.06 11.19
N THR A 338 9.79 11.08 10.63
CA THR A 338 10.56 11.26 9.39
C THR A 338 9.63 11.11 8.19
N VAL A 339 9.59 12.11 7.32
CA VAL A 339 8.73 12.18 6.13
C VAL A 339 9.59 12.02 4.88
N HIS A 340 9.20 11.10 4.00
CA HIS A 340 9.81 10.89 2.69
C HIS A 340 8.79 11.23 1.60
N LEU A 341 9.09 12.23 0.78
CA LEU A 341 8.25 12.64 -0.36
C LEU A 341 8.94 12.30 -1.69
N THR A 342 8.46 11.30 -2.41
CA THR A 342 9.07 10.85 -3.69
C THR A 342 8.82 11.81 -4.84
N GLY A 343 7.79 12.66 -4.76
CA GLY A 343 7.53 13.73 -5.73
C GLY A 343 6.09 14.24 -5.70
N ASN A 344 5.76 15.11 -6.64
CA ASN A 344 4.41 15.63 -6.80
C ASN A 344 3.44 14.49 -7.15
N GLY A 345 2.44 14.21 -6.32
CA GLY A 345 1.41 13.19 -6.57
C GLY A 345 1.91 11.75 -6.64
N LEU A 346 3.18 11.52 -6.28
CA LEU A 346 3.80 10.22 -6.10
C LEU A 346 3.67 9.77 -4.63
N PRO A 347 4.05 8.53 -4.27
CA PRO A 347 3.93 8.05 -2.91
C PRO A 347 4.66 8.88 -1.86
N SER A 348 4.11 8.89 -0.65
CA SER A 348 4.72 9.52 0.52
C SER A 348 4.70 8.59 1.72
N PHE A 349 5.80 8.58 2.48
CA PHE A 349 5.96 7.75 3.67
C PHE A 349 6.16 8.62 4.90
N TYR A 350 5.51 8.25 6.00
CA TYR A 350 5.64 8.89 7.31
C TYR A 350 6.08 7.83 8.32
N ILE A 351 7.29 7.98 8.85
CA ILE A 351 7.91 7.05 9.80
C ILE A 351 7.91 7.69 11.18
N ALA A 352 7.10 7.18 12.10
CA ALA A 352 7.14 7.56 13.51
C ALA A 352 8.22 6.74 14.24
N ASP A 353 9.21 7.42 14.83
CA ASP A 353 10.17 6.85 15.78
C ASP A 353 9.51 6.80 17.15
N LEU A 354 9.25 5.60 17.66
CA LEU A 354 8.62 5.34 18.96
C LEU A 354 9.63 4.77 19.98
N GLY A 355 10.93 4.92 19.72
CA GLY A 355 12.01 4.32 20.50
C GLY A 355 12.31 2.88 20.14
N ASP A 356 11.74 1.92 20.86
CA ASP A 356 11.92 0.48 20.60
C ASP A 356 10.99 -0.06 19.51
N MET A 357 10.14 0.82 18.96
CA MET A 357 9.22 0.54 17.86
C MET A 357 9.28 1.63 16.80
N GLN A 358 8.84 1.28 15.59
CA GLN A 358 8.71 2.19 14.46
C GLN A 358 7.36 1.95 13.79
N PHE A 359 6.64 3.02 13.45
CA PHE A 359 5.43 2.92 12.64
C PHE A 359 5.63 3.61 11.28
N THR A 360 5.42 2.89 10.19
CA THR A 360 5.53 3.43 8.82
C THR A 360 4.15 3.48 8.17
N LEU A 361 3.70 4.69 7.84
CA LEU A 361 2.49 4.94 7.06
C LEU A 361 2.87 5.27 5.61
N GLY A 362 2.56 4.38 4.67
CA GLY A 362 2.77 4.57 3.24
C GLY A 362 1.48 4.99 2.51
N LEU A 363 1.49 6.14 1.85
CA LEU A 363 0.37 6.64 1.05
C LEU A 363 0.70 6.51 -0.44
N SER A 364 -0.20 5.96 -1.24
CA SER A 364 -0.05 5.76 -2.71
C SER A 364 0.00 7.04 -3.56
N GLY A 365 -0.02 8.21 -2.93
CA GLY A 365 -0.03 9.54 -3.56
C GLY A 365 -1.42 10.15 -3.74
N TRP A 366 -2.45 9.36 -4.08
CA TRP A 366 -3.84 9.83 -4.33
C TRP A 366 -4.90 8.97 -3.64
N THR A 367 -5.98 9.60 -3.18
CA THR A 367 -7.10 8.91 -2.48
C THR A 367 -7.84 7.87 -3.34
N ALA A 368 -7.74 7.95 -4.67
CA ALA A 368 -8.37 7.01 -5.60
C ALA A 368 -7.36 6.06 -6.26
N ASN A 369 -6.06 6.18 -5.95
CA ASN A 369 -5.05 5.24 -6.40
C ASN A 369 -4.85 4.20 -5.30
N ASP A 370 -5.10 2.94 -5.59
CA ASP A 370 -4.63 1.82 -4.78
C ASP A 370 -3.13 1.54 -5.07
N TRP A 371 -2.49 0.84 -4.14
CA TRP A 371 -1.14 0.31 -4.33
C TRP A 371 -1.10 -0.87 -5.31
N SER A 372 -2.23 -1.49 -5.65
CA SER A 372 -2.27 -2.77 -6.37
C SER A 372 -2.61 -2.69 -7.86
N ARG A 373 -3.25 -1.60 -8.33
CA ARG A 373 -3.71 -1.43 -9.72
C ARG A 373 -3.29 -0.10 -10.34
N ALA A 374 -3.25 0.97 -9.56
CA ALA A 374 -2.99 2.32 -10.06
C ALA A 374 -1.51 2.71 -10.05
N GLY A 375 -0.76 2.31 -9.01
CA GLY A 375 0.67 2.59 -8.89
C GLY A 375 1.52 1.53 -9.58
N GLN A 376 2.12 1.87 -10.73
CA GLN A 376 3.12 1.03 -11.42
C GLN A 376 4.53 1.58 -11.14
N PHE A 377 4.89 1.61 -9.85
CA PHE A 377 6.12 2.23 -9.35
C PHE A 377 7.33 1.31 -9.50
N ASP A 378 7.10 0.00 -9.50
CA ASP A 378 8.04 -1.05 -9.90
C ASP A 378 8.73 -0.74 -11.26
N LEU A 379 8.01 -0.15 -12.21
CA LEU A 379 8.57 0.18 -13.53
C LEU A 379 9.67 1.25 -13.47
N MET A 380 9.70 2.04 -12.39
CA MET A 380 10.70 3.07 -12.14
C MET A 380 11.91 2.54 -11.33
N ALA A 381 11.79 1.37 -10.70
CA ALA A 381 12.87 0.69 -10.01
C ALA A 381 13.97 0.21 -11.00
N PRO A 382 15.18 -0.16 -10.54
CA PRO A 382 16.29 -0.61 -11.39
C PRO A 382 15.90 -1.79 -12.27
N ARG A 383 16.43 -1.84 -13.51
CA ARG A 383 16.16 -2.92 -14.47
C ARG A 383 17.46 -3.44 -15.10
N ALA A 384 18.46 -3.71 -14.25
CA ALA A 384 19.61 -4.48 -14.66
C ALA A 384 19.16 -5.87 -15.17
N ILE A 385 19.69 -6.29 -16.32
CA ILE A 385 19.56 -7.67 -16.78
C ILE A 385 20.53 -8.50 -15.93
N VAL A 386 20.02 -9.09 -14.86
CA VAL A 386 20.82 -9.91 -13.93
C VAL A 386 20.77 -11.37 -14.35
N ASP A 387 21.93 -12.01 -14.43
CA ASP A 387 22.06 -13.46 -14.67
C ASP A 387 21.47 -14.28 -13.52
N ASP A 388 20.88 -15.43 -13.83
CA ASP A 388 20.25 -16.29 -12.82
C ASP A 388 21.25 -16.80 -11.76
N SER A 389 22.51 -16.99 -12.12
CA SER A 389 23.58 -17.34 -11.17
C SER A 389 23.87 -16.22 -10.16
N ALA A 390 23.77 -14.95 -10.57
CA ALA A 390 23.92 -13.80 -9.70
C ALA A 390 22.70 -13.63 -8.78
N LYS A 391 21.48 -13.81 -9.30
CA LYS A 391 20.25 -13.84 -8.48
C LYS A 391 20.34 -14.88 -7.37
N LEU A 392 20.69 -16.12 -7.73
CA LEU A 392 20.81 -17.22 -6.78
C LEU A 392 21.88 -16.96 -5.70
N LYS A 393 23.03 -16.38 -6.05
CA LYS A 393 24.06 -15.97 -5.07
C LYS A 393 23.54 -14.93 -4.08
N VAL A 394 22.91 -13.86 -4.58
CA VAL A 394 22.33 -12.78 -3.75
C VAL A 394 21.26 -13.33 -2.81
N PHE A 395 20.38 -14.20 -3.30
CA PHE A 395 19.31 -14.78 -2.48
C PHE A 395 19.82 -15.78 -1.45
N ALA A 396 20.78 -16.63 -1.81
CA ALA A 396 21.41 -17.56 -0.87
C ALA A 396 22.11 -16.81 0.27
N ASP A 397 22.89 -15.78 -0.06
CA ASP A 397 23.55 -14.92 0.93
C ASP A 397 22.54 -14.27 1.89
N LEU A 398 21.50 -13.62 1.35
CA LEU A 398 20.44 -13.01 2.16
C LEU A 398 19.69 -14.05 3.02
N LYS A 399 19.45 -15.26 2.50
CA LYS A 399 18.80 -16.34 3.25
C LYS A 399 19.63 -16.83 4.44
N THR A 400 20.96 -16.76 4.38
CA THR A 400 21.80 -17.08 5.56
C THR A 400 21.77 -16.01 6.64
N ARG A 401 21.46 -14.75 6.30
CA ARG A 401 21.56 -13.59 7.21
C ARG A 401 20.22 -12.99 7.63
N TRP A 402 19.12 -13.36 6.98
CA TRP A 402 17.78 -12.77 7.06
C TRP A 402 17.66 -11.30 6.67
N MET A 403 18.69 -10.48 6.89
CA MET A 403 18.76 -9.09 6.45
C MET A 403 20.19 -8.65 6.15
N ALA A 404 20.36 -7.74 5.19
CA ALA A 404 21.64 -7.11 4.89
C ALA A 404 21.46 -5.79 4.10
N LYS A 405 22.51 -4.96 4.07
CA LYS A 405 22.59 -3.80 3.15
C LYS A 405 23.14 -4.23 1.80
N PRO A 406 22.81 -3.55 0.69
CA PRO A 406 23.32 -3.87 -0.65
C PRO A 406 24.85 -3.98 -0.70
N GLU A 407 25.55 -3.09 0.01
CA GLU A 407 27.01 -3.06 0.09
C GLU A 407 27.60 -4.33 0.74
N THR A 408 26.93 -4.85 1.78
CA THR A 408 27.33 -6.07 2.49
C THR A 408 27.17 -7.32 1.60
N ILE A 409 26.07 -7.38 0.84
CA ILE A 409 25.79 -8.48 -0.09
C ILE A 409 26.76 -8.41 -1.28
N ALA A 410 27.01 -7.23 -1.84
CA ALA A 410 27.97 -7.01 -2.92
C ALA A 410 29.37 -7.51 -2.55
N HIS A 411 29.87 -7.12 -1.36
CA HIS A 411 31.16 -7.57 -0.85
C HIS A 411 31.23 -9.09 -0.65
N ALA A 412 30.17 -9.71 -0.13
CA ALA A 412 30.16 -11.15 0.14
C ALA A 412 29.99 -12.03 -1.10
N THR A 413 29.24 -11.55 -2.10
CA THR A 413 28.97 -12.27 -3.35
C THR A 413 30.01 -11.99 -4.46
N SER A 414 30.91 -11.02 -4.23
CA SER A 414 31.85 -10.46 -5.22
C SER A 414 31.15 -9.96 -6.49
N LEU A 415 29.96 -9.38 -6.32
CA LEU A 415 29.17 -8.74 -7.38
C LEU A 415 29.22 -7.21 -7.20
N ASP A 416 29.01 -6.48 -8.29
CA ASP A 416 28.86 -5.03 -8.21
C ASP A 416 27.51 -4.63 -7.57
N LYS A 417 27.43 -3.39 -7.07
CA LYS A 417 26.25 -2.88 -6.37
C LYS A 417 25.01 -2.79 -7.27
N ALA A 418 25.15 -2.50 -8.56
CA ALA A 418 24.01 -2.37 -9.48
C ALA A 418 23.36 -3.74 -9.73
N THR A 419 24.17 -4.77 -9.99
CA THR A 419 23.74 -6.17 -10.11
C THR A 419 23.03 -6.66 -8.84
N VAL A 420 23.56 -6.33 -7.66
CA VAL A 420 22.92 -6.68 -6.37
C VAL A 420 21.59 -5.94 -6.18
N LEU A 421 21.52 -4.64 -6.46
CA LEU A 421 20.27 -3.87 -6.39
C LEU A 421 19.23 -4.36 -7.39
N GLY A 422 19.65 -4.74 -8.61
CA GLY A 422 18.78 -5.36 -9.61
C GLY A 422 18.23 -6.71 -9.16
N ALA A 423 19.09 -7.58 -8.60
CA ALA A 423 18.67 -8.87 -8.05
C ALA A 423 17.67 -8.69 -6.90
N LEU A 424 17.96 -7.80 -5.94
CA LEU A 424 17.09 -7.48 -4.82
C LEU A 424 15.75 -6.88 -5.31
N GLY A 425 15.77 -5.99 -6.30
CA GLY A 425 14.57 -5.46 -6.95
C GLY A 425 13.69 -6.55 -7.57
N ILE A 426 14.29 -7.52 -8.27
CA ILE A 426 13.59 -8.69 -8.80
C ILE A 426 13.00 -9.55 -7.66
N TYR A 427 13.73 -9.76 -6.56
CA TYR A 427 13.20 -10.50 -5.41
C TYR A 427 12.12 -9.75 -4.62
N THR A 428 12.14 -8.41 -4.67
CA THR A 428 11.06 -7.55 -4.17
C THR A 428 9.82 -7.62 -5.07
N GLN A 429 9.98 -7.65 -6.39
CA GLN A 429 8.90 -7.96 -7.33
C GLN A 429 8.40 -9.42 -7.21
N ALA A 430 9.26 -10.34 -6.75
CA ALA A 430 8.87 -11.71 -6.43
C ALA A 430 8.21 -11.87 -5.05
N GLY A 431 8.03 -10.78 -4.29
CA GLY A 431 7.42 -10.82 -2.96
C GLY A 431 8.21 -11.61 -1.92
N LYS A 432 9.51 -11.88 -2.18
CA LYS A 432 10.45 -12.63 -1.33
C LYS A 432 11.34 -11.74 -0.47
N VAL A 433 11.48 -10.46 -0.81
CA VAL A 433 12.36 -9.51 -0.11
C VAL A 433 11.66 -8.16 0.03
N ILE A 434 11.70 -7.56 1.22
CA ILE A 434 11.20 -6.21 1.49
C ILE A 434 12.36 -5.26 1.77
N PHE A 435 12.25 -4.01 1.33
CA PHE A 435 13.18 -2.93 1.68
C PHE A 435 12.65 -2.13 2.88
N ASP A 436 13.47 -1.98 3.91
CA ASP A 436 13.15 -1.23 5.12
C ASP A 436 13.70 0.20 5.04
N LEU A 437 12.81 1.16 4.80
CA LEU A 437 13.14 2.57 4.58
C LEU A 437 13.85 3.25 5.76
N HIS A 438 13.70 2.75 6.99
CA HIS A 438 14.32 3.35 8.17
C HIS A 438 15.75 2.84 8.38
N THR A 439 15.97 1.53 8.28
CA THR A 439 17.27 0.91 8.54
C THR A 439 18.17 0.86 7.29
N GLY A 440 17.56 0.92 6.11
CA GLY A 440 18.20 0.69 4.81
C GLY A 440 18.54 -0.77 4.55
N PHE A 441 18.00 -1.71 5.33
CA PHE A 441 18.18 -3.14 5.10
C PHE A 441 17.19 -3.68 4.05
N TYR A 442 17.66 -4.63 3.25
CA TYR A 442 16.78 -5.59 2.58
C TYR A 442 16.59 -6.78 3.51
N ARG A 443 15.34 -7.20 3.71
CA ARG A 443 14.92 -8.25 4.65
C ARG A 443 14.23 -9.39 3.88
N LEU A 444 14.58 -10.64 4.18
CA LEU A 444 13.94 -11.83 3.61
C LEU A 444 12.50 -11.97 4.15
N ARG A 445 11.50 -11.88 3.28
CA ARG A 445 10.09 -11.95 3.69
C ARG A 445 9.26 -12.59 2.57
N GLU A 446 9.04 -13.89 2.64
CA GLU A 446 8.34 -14.68 1.62
C GLU A 446 6.83 -14.78 1.92
N LEU A 447 5.98 -14.20 1.06
CA LEU A 447 4.51 -14.25 1.25
C LEU A 447 3.89 -15.60 0.85
N SER A 448 4.41 -16.21 -0.22
CA SER A 448 3.89 -17.43 -0.82
C SER A 448 4.91 -18.56 -0.72
N ARG A 449 4.42 -19.78 -0.41
CA ARG A 449 5.23 -21.00 -0.41
C ARG A 449 5.54 -21.47 -1.84
N GLU A 450 4.56 -21.35 -2.74
CA GLU A 450 4.79 -21.56 -4.16
C GLU A 450 5.48 -20.32 -4.76
N PRO A 451 6.44 -20.49 -5.70
CA PRO A 451 7.02 -19.36 -6.40
C PRO A 451 5.91 -18.63 -7.15
N LEU A 452 5.73 -17.34 -6.85
CA LEU A 452 4.81 -16.50 -7.64
C LEU A 452 5.16 -16.62 -9.12
N PRO A 453 4.19 -16.72 -10.04
CA PRO A 453 4.46 -16.77 -11.47
C PRO A 453 5.03 -15.42 -11.92
N LEU A 454 6.37 -15.30 -11.88
CA LEU A 454 7.05 -14.04 -12.11
C LEU A 454 6.87 -13.55 -13.54
N ASP A 455 6.67 -14.43 -14.52
CA ASP A 455 6.41 -14.01 -15.89
C ASP A 455 4.99 -13.43 -16.03
N ASP A 456 3.99 -14.01 -15.36
CA ASP A 456 2.64 -13.42 -15.29
C ASP A 456 2.64 -12.07 -14.55
N LEU A 457 3.53 -11.87 -13.57
CA LEU A 457 3.70 -10.62 -12.82
C LEU A 457 4.56 -9.57 -13.55
N ARG A 458 5.58 -9.98 -14.31
CA ARG A 458 6.43 -9.08 -15.11
C ARG A 458 5.74 -8.59 -16.37
N PHE A 459 4.82 -9.38 -16.94
CA PHE A 459 4.06 -9.01 -18.14
C PHE A 459 2.61 -8.61 -17.87
N SER A 460 2.16 -8.46 -16.62
CA SER A 460 0.79 -8.00 -16.33
C SER A 460 0.50 -6.55 -16.71
N ASN A 461 1.52 -5.79 -17.12
CA ASN A 461 1.37 -4.40 -17.52
C ASN A 461 1.34 -4.21 -19.06
N PRO A 462 0.19 -3.77 -19.63
CA PRO A 462 0.09 -3.47 -21.06
C PRO A 462 1.10 -2.43 -21.56
N GLU A 463 1.47 -1.44 -20.74
CA GLU A 463 2.43 -0.39 -21.11
C GLU A 463 3.84 -0.96 -21.32
N GLU A 464 4.24 -1.95 -20.51
CA GLU A 464 5.54 -2.62 -20.65
C GLU A 464 5.56 -3.58 -21.85
N ALA A 465 4.49 -4.32 -22.07
CA ALA A 465 4.35 -5.17 -23.26
C ALA A 465 4.41 -4.33 -24.55
N ALA A 466 3.75 -3.17 -24.57
CA ALA A 466 3.82 -2.20 -25.67
C ALA A 466 5.23 -1.60 -25.82
N GLY A 467 5.89 -1.23 -24.71
CA GLY A 467 7.26 -0.72 -24.70
C GLY A 467 8.27 -1.72 -25.28
N ASN A 468 8.22 -2.98 -24.86
CA ASN A 468 9.03 -4.06 -25.42
C ASN A 468 8.80 -4.25 -26.93
N LYS A 469 7.53 -4.23 -27.37
CA LYS A 469 7.17 -4.35 -28.78
C LYS A 469 7.76 -3.21 -29.63
N LEU A 470 7.78 -1.97 -29.14
CA LEU A 470 8.40 -0.83 -29.82
C LEU A 470 9.91 -1.01 -30.02
N VAL A 471 10.60 -1.65 -29.08
CA VAL A 471 12.04 -1.98 -29.20
C VAL A 471 12.27 -3.13 -30.17
N GLN A 472 11.48 -4.20 -30.08
CA GLN A 472 11.54 -5.35 -31.01
C GLN A 472 11.31 -4.93 -32.48
N GLU A 473 10.36 -4.01 -32.72
CA GLU A 473 10.10 -3.42 -34.03
C GLU A 473 11.18 -2.40 -34.48
N LYS A 474 12.21 -2.14 -33.67
CA LYS A 474 13.29 -1.15 -33.90
C LYS A 474 12.77 0.28 -34.13
N ARG A 475 11.72 0.68 -33.39
CA ARG A 475 11.01 1.97 -33.54
C ARG A 475 11.47 3.05 -32.55
N VAL A 476 12.46 2.73 -31.72
CA VAL A 476 13.05 3.61 -30.70
C VAL A 476 14.43 4.07 -31.19
N GLN A 477 14.66 5.38 -31.15
CA GLN A 477 15.99 6.00 -31.29
C GLN A 477 16.23 6.86 -30.05
N PHE A 478 17.48 6.99 -29.61
CA PHE A 478 17.82 7.76 -28.42
C PHE A 478 19.19 8.41 -28.47
N THR A 479 19.34 9.47 -27.66
CA THR A 479 20.61 10.11 -27.33
C THR A 479 20.76 10.15 -25.81
N GLU A 480 21.98 9.90 -25.35
CA GLU A 480 22.34 9.86 -23.93
C GLU A 480 23.16 11.10 -23.56
N LYS A 481 22.92 11.62 -22.35
CA LYS A 481 23.62 12.78 -21.81
C LYS A 481 23.74 12.64 -20.29
N ASP A 482 24.96 12.58 -19.79
CA ASP A 482 25.21 12.62 -18.35
C ASP A 482 24.96 14.03 -17.80
N ILE A 483 24.31 14.13 -16.63
CA ILE A 483 24.02 15.36 -15.91
C ILE A 483 24.67 15.25 -14.52
N PRO A 484 25.78 15.97 -14.27
CA PRO A 484 26.50 15.93 -13.01
C PRO A 484 25.58 16.18 -11.80
N GLY A 485 25.57 15.24 -10.85
CA GLY A 485 24.77 15.31 -9.62
C GLY A 485 23.28 14.97 -9.79
N VAL A 486 22.83 14.56 -10.98
CA VAL A 486 21.44 14.13 -11.24
C VAL A 486 21.38 12.73 -11.86
N GLY A 487 22.32 12.41 -12.75
CA GLY A 487 22.44 11.11 -13.42
C GLY A 487 22.24 11.19 -14.94
N LEU A 488 21.99 10.04 -15.56
CA LEU A 488 21.91 9.88 -17.00
C LEU A 488 20.55 10.32 -17.55
N GLN A 489 20.55 11.33 -18.41
CA GLN A 489 19.37 11.73 -19.17
C GLN A 489 19.36 11.06 -20.54
N LEU A 490 18.26 10.38 -20.86
CA LEU A 490 17.99 9.81 -22.17
C LEU A 490 16.89 10.64 -22.85
N THR A 491 17.20 11.15 -24.05
CA THR A 491 16.23 11.84 -24.92
C THR A 491 15.93 10.93 -26.10
N GLY A 492 14.65 10.59 -26.28
CA GLY A 492 14.20 9.61 -27.25
C GLY A 492 13.36 10.20 -28.38
N THR A 493 13.36 9.49 -29.50
CA THR A 493 12.42 9.65 -30.62
C THR A 493 11.80 8.28 -30.87
N VAL A 494 10.51 8.13 -30.60
CA VAL A 494 9.80 6.84 -30.68
C VAL A 494 8.69 6.92 -31.71
N LYS A 495 8.75 6.08 -32.73
CA LYS A 495 7.74 6.03 -33.80
C LYS A 495 6.53 5.20 -33.35
N GLY A 496 5.50 5.83 -32.80
CA GLY A 496 4.20 5.18 -32.56
C GLY A 496 3.43 4.90 -33.86
N SER A 497 2.22 4.33 -33.77
CA SER A 497 1.43 3.89 -34.93
C SER A 497 0.98 5.01 -35.88
N HIS A 498 0.77 6.22 -35.37
CA HIS A 498 0.24 7.37 -36.13
C HIS A 498 1.06 8.66 -35.98
N ARG A 499 2.02 8.69 -35.06
CA ARG A 499 2.80 9.88 -34.69
C ARG A 499 4.15 9.48 -34.09
N VAL A 500 5.14 10.35 -34.25
CA VAL A 500 6.42 10.28 -33.54
C VAL A 500 6.31 11.02 -32.20
N TYR A 501 6.77 10.36 -31.14
CA TYR A 501 6.78 10.87 -29.77
C TYR A 501 8.21 11.13 -29.29
N HIS A 502 8.35 12.05 -28.34
CA HIS A 502 9.62 12.57 -27.85
C HIS A 502 9.73 12.38 -26.33
N PRO A 503 9.88 11.14 -25.84
CA PRO A 503 10.09 10.88 -24.42
C PRO A 503 11.47 11.37 -23.97
N VAL A 504 11.53 11.94 -22.76
CA VAL A 504 12.77 12.25 -22.04
C VAL A 504 12.67 11.58 -20.68
N ILE A 505 13.67 10.78 -20.31
CA ILE A 505 13.76 10.15 -18.98
C ILE A 505 15.11 10.47 -18.34
N THR A 506 15.14 10.53 -17.01
CA THR A 506 16.36 10.71 -16.22
C THR A 506 16.50 9.54 -15.28
N ILE A 507 17.65 8.88 -15.33
CA ILE A 507 18.02 7.70 -14.57
C ILE A 507 19.10 8.13 -13.56
N ASP A 508 18.89 7.86 -12.27
CA ASP A 508 19.86 8.22 -11.23
C ASP A 508 21.02 7.20 -11.11
N ALA A 509 21.94 7.45 -10.18
CA ALA A 509 23.11 6.60 -9.94
C ALA A 509 22.80 5.21 -9.34
N ASP A 510 21.57 5.00 -8.83
CA ASP A 510 21.07 3.69 -8.41
C ASP A 510 20.23 3.02 -9.53
N GLU A 511 20.34 3.49 -10.77
CA GLU A 511 19.57 3.09 -11.97
C GLU A 511 18.05 3.36 -11.91
N ARG A 512 17.53 4.19 -11.00
CA ARG A 512 16.10 4.45 -10.87
C ARG A 512 15.63 5.58 -11.78
N LEU A 513 14.42 5.47 -12.32
CA LEU A 513 13.79 6.57 -13.08
C LEU A 513 13.33 7.66 -12.10
N SER A 514 14.08 8.76 -12.04
CA SER A 514 13.87 9.84 -11.08
C SER A 514 12.97 10.96 -11.62
N ASN A 515 12.96 11.18 -12.94
CA ASN A 515 12.12 12.16 -13.61
C ASN A 515 11.86 11.77 -15.07
N ALA A 516 10.69 12.09 -15.61
CA ALA A 516 10.35 11.80 -17.00
C ALA A 516 9.25 12.70 -17.59
N HIS A 517 9.31 12.86 -18.92
CA HIS A 517 8.41 13.65 -19.75
C HIS A 517 8.10 12.94 -21.08
N CYS A 518 6.88 13.04 -21.59
CA CYS A 518 6.52 12.57 -22.94
C CYS A 518 5.35 13.40 -23.49
N ASP A 519 5.26 13.52 -24.81
CA ASP A 519 4.16 14.17 -25.55
C ASP A 519 2.97 13.24 -25.87
N CYS A 520 2.90 12.05 -25.28
CA CYS A 520 1.80 11.11 -25.48
C CYS A 520 0.57 11.43 -24.61
N ASN A 521 -0.62 10.98 -25.04
CA ASN A 521 -1.87 11.23 -24.31
C ASN A 521 -1.89 10.58 -22.92
N PHE A 522 -1.23 9.43 -22.74
CA PHE A 522 -1.11 8.77 -21.43
C PHE A 522 -0.41 9.69 -20.42
N TYR A 523 0.76 10.24 -20.76
CA TYR A 523 1.49 11.14 -19.88
C TYR A 523 0.82 12.52 -19.75
N ALA A 524 0.18 13.03 -20.81
CA ALA A 524 -0.61 14.25 -20.72
C ALA A 524 -1.72 14.13 -19.67
N SER A 525 -2.42 12.99 -19.65
CA SER A 525 -3.56 12.70 -18.76
C SER A 525 -3.14 12.26 -17.34
N ASN A 526 -2.10 11.42 -17.22
CA ASN A 526 -1.75 10.73 -15.96
C ASN A 526 -0.39 11.13 -15.37
N LYS A 527 0.45 11.89 -16.10
CA LYS A 527 1.87 12.17 -15.75
C LYS A 527 2.59 10.86 -15.39
N LEU A 528 3.23 10.81 -14.23
CA LEU A 528 3.81 9.58 -13.64
C LEU A 528 2.93 8.99 -12.52
N TYR A 529 1.71 9.50 -12.31
CA TYR A 529 0.81 9.03 -11.25
C TYR A 529 0.31 7.59 -11.47
N LYS A 530 0.50 7.06 -12.69
CA LYS A 530 0.25 5.65 -13.07
C LYS A 530 1.52 4.94 -13.57
N GLY A 531 2.70 5.45 -13.21
CA GLY A 531 3.98 5.01 -13.76
C GLY A 531 4.31 5.65 -15.12
N PRO A 532 5.49 5.31 -15.68
CA PRO A 532 5.92 5.71 -17.02
C PRO A 532 5.10 5.04 -18.14
N CYS A 533 4.93 5.74 -19.26
CA CYS A 533 4.22 5.23 -20.43
C CYS A 533 5.07 4.29 -21.29
N GLU A 534 4.42 3.52 -22.17
CA GLU A 534 5.06 2.64 -23.17
C GLU A 534 6.25 3.26 -23.92
N HIS A 535 6.19 4.54 -24.27
CA HIS A 535 7.27 5.25 -24.97
C HIS A 535 8.52 5.47 -24.08
N MET A 536 8.32 5.78 -22.80
CA MET A 536 9.41 5.93 -21.81
C MET A 536 10.05 4.58 -21.49
N LEU A 537 9.22 3.53 -21.41
CA LEU A 537 9.68 2.17 -21.16
C LEU A 537 10.50 1.64 -22.34
N GLY A 538 10.01 1.81 -23.58
CA GLY A 538 10.75 1.46 -24.78
C GLY A 538 12.09 2.19 -24.88
N LEU A 539 12.15 3.47 -24.49
CA LEU A 539 13.39 4.25 -24.41
C LEU A 539 14.41 3.62 -23.42
N ARG A 540 13.96 3.24 -22.22
CA ARG A 540 14.79 2.62 -21.19
C ARG A 540 15.26 1.21 -21.59
N ILE A 541 14.37 0.41 -22.18
CA ILE A 541 14.67 -0.96 -22.64
C ILE A 541 15.67 -0.92 -23.80
N ALA A 542 15.52 0.00 -24.76
CA ALA A 542 16.47 0.15 -25.86
C ALA A 542 17.87 0.56 -25.39
N HIS A 543 17.97 1.38 -24.33
CA HIS A 543 19.25 1.71 -23.70
C HIS A 543 19.87 0.51 -22.98
N ALA A 544 19.07 -0.29 -22.26
CA ALA A 544 19.55 -1.49 -21.55
C ALA A 544 19.93 -2.67 -22.46
N GLN A 545 19.64 -2.59 -23.76
CA GLN A 545 20.02 -3.58 -24.79
C GLN A 545 21.22 -3.14 -25.65
N LYS A 546 21.83 -1.99 -25.34
CA LYS A 546 23.04 -1.47 -25.98
C LYS A 546 24.30 -2.11 -25.37
#